data_AF-A0A2G2LRC0-F1
#
_entry.id   AF-A0A2G2LRC0-F1
#
_cell.length_a   1.000
_cell.length_b   1.000
_cell.length_c   1.000
_cell.angle_alpha   90.00
_cell.angle_beta   90.00
_cell.angle_gamma   90.00
#
_symmetry.space_group_name_H-M   'P 1'
#
loop_
_entity.id
_entity.type
_entity.pdbx_description
1 polymer ?
#
loop_
_entity_poly.entity_id
_entity_poly.type
_entity_poly.pdbx_seq_one_letter_code
_entity_poly.pdbx_strand_id
1 'polypeptide(L)'
;MNTQTLHIEFEPAEGAVLRLIGLVERRGYDVCSIHLPPSSDGSMSLDLGVMARDVGRDIGVLRRQIHRLVGVRRVLGGMDNKDKRAGGQNGEA
;
A
#
# COMPACT_ATOMS: atom_id res chain seq x y z
N MET A 1 15.37 -2.79 5.88
CA MET A 1 13.89 -2.78 5.95
C MET A 1 13.37 -3.08 4.56
N ASN A 2 12.25 -3.81 4.44
CA ASN A 2 11.73 -4.23 3.14
C ASN A 2 10.62 -3.29 2.68
N THR A 3 10.61 -2.94 1.39
CA THR A 3 9.48 -2.25 0.78
C THR A 3 8.30 -3.20 0.62
N GLN A 4 7.11 -2.73 0.99
CA GLN A 4 5.84 -3.43 0.87
C GLN A 4 4.89 -2.59 0.03
N THR A 5 4.04 -3.23 -0.78
CA THR A 5 3.06 -2.51 -1.61
C THR A 5 1.67 -2.59 -0.95
N LEU A 6 1.01 -1.44 -0.87
CA LEU A 6 -0.39 -1.33 -0.50
C LEU A 6 -1.21 -0.97 -1.73
N HIS A 7 -2.33 -1.65 -1.93
CA HIS A 7 -3.31 -1.33 -2.96
C HIS A 7 -4.51 -0.65 -2.30
N ILE A 8 -4.79 0.58 -2.71
CA ILE A 8 -5.79 1.44 -2.06
C ILE A 8 -6.82 1.86 -3.11
N GLU A 9 -8.09 1.53 -2.85
CA GLU A 9 -9.22 2.02 -3.63
C GLU A 9 -9.90 3.16 -2.85
N PHE A 10 -10.17 4.28 -3.52
CA PHE A 10 -10.75 5.46 -2.89
C PHE A 10 -11.60 6.29 -3.86
N GLU A 11 -12.46 7.13 -3.30
CA GLU A 11 -13.28 8.08 -4.05
C GLU A 11 -12.42 9.25 -4.56
N PRO A 12 -12.58 9.67 -5.83
CA PRO A 12 -11.91 10.86 -6.33
C PRO A 12 -12.35 12.10 -5.54
N ALA A 13 -11.40 12.75 -4.88
CA ALA A 13 -11.62 13.99 -4.15
C ALA A 13 -10.35 14.85 -4.13
N GLU A 14 -10.52 16.16 -4.01
CA GLU A 14 -9.41 17.09 -3.88
C GLU A 14 -8.52 16.70 -2.68
N GLY A 15 -7.21 16.60 -2.94
CA GLY A 15 -6.23 16.26 -1.93
C GLY A 15 -6.30 14.83 -1.39
N ALA A 16 -7.09 13.92 -1.97
CA ALA A 16 -7.18 12.53 -1.53
C ALA A 16 -5.81 11.82 -1.51
N VAL A 17 -5.05 11.94 -2.59
CA VAL A 17 -3.69 11.37 -2.71
C VAL A 17 -2.72 12.02 -1.71
N LEU A 18 -2.76 13.34 -1.55
CA LEU A 18 -1.92 14.05 -0.58
C LEU A 18 -2.20 13.61 0.86
N ARG A 19 -3.47 13.38 1.21
CA ARG A 19 -3.88 12.88 2.53
C ARG A 19 -3.36 11.47 2.79
N LEU A 20 -3.40 10.60 1.77
CA LEU A 20 -2.86 9.24 1.83
C LEU A 20 -1.35 9.26 2.07
N ILE A 21 -0.60 9.96 1.23
CA ILE A 21 0.87 10.11 1.34
C ILE A 21 1.24 10.70 2.70
N GLY A 22 0.61 11.82 3.07
CA GLY A 22 0.89 12.48 4.34
C GLY A 22 0.58 11.60 5.56
N LEU A 23 -0.47 10.77 5.52
CA LEU A 23 -0.74 9.83 6.61
C LEU A 23 0.41 8.81 6.74
N VAL A 24 0.85 8.23 5.63
CA VAL A 24 1.93 7.23 5.61
C VAL A 24 3.21 7.80 6.22
N GLU A 25 3.64 8.99 5.75
CA GLU A 25 4.88 9.61 6.23
C GLU A 25 4.81 9.99 7.72
N ARG A 26 3.68 10.55 8.19
CA ARG A 26 3.49 10.87 9.61
C ARG A 26 3.45 9.64 10.52
N ARG A 27 3.23 8.45 9.97
CA ARG A 27 3.21 7.17 10.72
C ARG A 27 4.55 6.45 10.73
N GLY A 28 5.59 7.08 10.19
CA GLY A 28 6.96 6.55 10.23
C GLY A 28 7.25 5.57 9.10
N TYR A 29 6.62 5.77 7.94
CA TYR A 29 6.91 5.02 6.72
C TYR A 29 7.40 5.98 5.64
N ASP A 30 8.41 5.58 4.88
CA ASP A 30 8.81 6.26 3.66
C ASP A 30 7.95 5.80 2.49
N VAL A 31 7.61 6.72 1.59
CA VAL A 31 6.97 6.40 0.32
C VAL A 31 8.04 6.12 -0.72
N CYS A 32 8.12 4.87 -1.18
CA CYS A 32 9.13 4.41 -2.12
C CYS A 32 8.63 4.42 -3.58
N SER A 33 7.33 4.25 -3.79
CA SER A 33 6.71 4.29 -5.13
C SER A 33 5.26 4.68 -5.07
N ILE A 34 4.79 5.34 -6.12
CA ILE A 34 3.39 5.75 -6.32
C ILE A 34 3.01 5.35 -7.74
N HIS A 35 1.94 4.59 -7.89
CA HIS A 35 1.37 4.24 -9.19
C HIS A 35 -0.16 4.34 -9.12
N LEU A 36 -0.75 5.11 -10.02
CA LEU A 36 -2.20 5.29 -10.14
C LEU A 36 -2.66 4.56 -11.40
N PRO A 37 -3.03 3.27 -11.32
CA PRO A 37 -3.54 2.56 -12.47
C PRO A 37 -4.87 3.17 -12.96
N PRO A 38 -5.16 3.12 -14.26
CA PRO A 38 -6.43 3.59 -14.80
C PRO A 38 -7.59 2.78 -14.21
N SER A 39 -8.69 3.46 -13.88
CA SER A 39 -9.93 2.85 -13.40
C SER A 39 -11.05 3.05 -14.43
N SER A 40 -11.91 2.05 -14.55
CA SER A 40 -13.03 2.04 -15.50
C SER A 40 -14.38 2.38 -14.87
N ASP A 41 -14.48 2.46 -13.55
CA ASP A 41 -15.73 2.55 -12.78
C ASP A 41 -15.89 3.88 -12.01
N GLY A 42 -15.05 4.88 -12.32
CA GLY A 42 -15.07 6.17 -11.64
C GLY A 42 -14.48 6.17 -10.22
N SER A 43 -13.99 5.04 -9.72
CA SER A 43 -13.16 4.99 -8.51
C SER A 43 -11.71 5.42 -8.82
N MET A 44 -10.88 5.66 -7.81
CA MET A 44 -9.44 5.77 -7.99
C MET A 44 -8.74 4.62 -7.29
N SER A 45 -7.67 4.13 -7.92
CA SER A 45 -6.77 3.12 -7.37
C SER A 45 -5.37 3.70 -7.21
N LEU A 46 -4.71 3.36 -6.11
CA LEU A 46 -3.33 3.73 -5.81
C LEU A 46 -2.56 2.50 -5.32
N ASP A 47 -1.50 2.16 -6.05
CA ASP A 47 -0.47 1.25 -5.59
C ASP A 47 0.63 2.09 -4.93
N LEU A 48 0.80 1.91 -3.62
CA LEU A 48 1.74 2.67 -2.81
C LEU A 48 2.81 1.75 -2.23
N GLY A 49 4.05 1.92 -2.69
CA GLY A 49 5.21 1.28 -2.09
C GLY A 49 5.62 2.02 -0.83
N VAL A 50 5.66 1.33 0.30
CA VAL A 50 6.01 1.87 1.61
C VAL A 50 7.14 1.09 2.26
N MET A 51 7.99 1.77 3.01
CA MET A 51 9.03 1.14 3.81
C MET A 51 8.98 1.69 5.23
N ALA A 52 8.92 0.81 6.23
CA ALA A 52 8.98 1.23 7.64
C ALA A 52 10.35 1.85 7.94
N ARG A 53 10.38 2.99 8.66
CA ARG A 53 11.61 3.65 9.11
C ARG A 53 12.29 2.95 10.30
N ASP A 54 11.53 2.16 11.03
CA ASP A 54 11.99 1.41 12.20
C ASP A 54 11.29 0.03 12.30
N VAL A 55 11.88 -0.90 13.06
CA VAL A 55 11.37 -2.28 13.20
C VAL A 55 10.07 -2.38 14.03
N GLY A 56 9.65 -1.32 14.71
CA GLY A 56 8.45 -1.29 15.54
C GLY A 56 7.17 -0.99 14.76
N ARG A 57 7.24 -0.76 13.45
CA ARG A 57 6.09 -0.38 12.63
C ARG A 57 5.36 -1.58 12.06
N ASP A 58 4.13 -1.78 12.52
CA ASP A 58 3.22 -2.81 12.01
C ASP A 58 2.40 -2.28 10.81
N ILE A 59 2.65 -2.85 9.64
CA ILE A 59 1.94 -2.53 8.39
C ILE A 59 0.43 -2.78 8.48
N GLY A 60 -0.01 -3.73 9.32
CA GLY A 60 -1.42 -3.96 9.61
C GLY A 60 -2.07 -2.80 10.35
N VAL A 61 -1.34 -2.13 11.25
CA VAL A 61 -1.80 -0.89 11.88
C VAL A 61 -1.91 0.23 10.85
N LEU A 62 -0.90 0.43 9.98
CA LEU A 62 -0.94 1.43 8.93
C LEU A 62 -2.15 1.22 8.00
N ARG A 63 -2.37 -0.02 7.55
CA ARG A 63 -3.52 -0.40 6.71
C ARG A 63 -4.85 -0.03 7.36
N ARG A 64 -5.04 -0.35 8.65
CA ARG A 64 -6.26 0.02 9.41
C ARG A 64 -6.42 1.53 9.53
N GLN A 65 -5.33 2.28 9.65
CA GLN A 65 -5.38 3.75 9.72
C GLN A 65 -5.74 4.37 8.37
N ILE A 66 -5.20 3.85 7.25
CA ILE A 66 -5.57 4.28 5.90
C ILE A 66 -7.05 4.00 5.64
N HIS A 67 -7.54 2.82 6.02
CA HIS A 67 -8.96 2.47 5.86
C HIS A 67 -9.93 3.40 6.62
N ARG A 68 -9.46 4.13 7.64
CA ARG A 68 -10.28 5.10 8.39
C ARG A 68 -10.32 6.49 7.75
N LEU A 69 -9.55 6.73 6.69
CA LEU A 69 -9.61 8.00 5.97
C LEU A 69 -10.93 8.10 5.19
N VAL A 70 -11.52 9.29 5.21
CA VAL A 70 -12.72 9.61 4.43
C VAL A 70 -12.47 9.33 2.95
N GLY A 71 -13.42 8.66 2.30
CA GLY A 71 -13.36 8.30 0.88
C GLY A 71 -12.55 7.04 0.58
N VAL A 72 -11.82 6.45 1.53
CA VAL A 72 -11.14 5.17 1.31
C VAL A 72 -12.16 4.03 1.37
N ARG A 73 -12.22 3.24 0.30
CA ARG A 73 -13.15 2.11 0.15
C ARG A 73 -12.48 0.79 0.48
N ARG A 74 -11.20 0.62 0.13
CA ARG A 74 -10.48 -0.64 0.30
C ARG A 74 -8.99 -0.42 0.48
N VAL A 75 -8.36 -1.26 1.31
CA VAL A 75 -6.90 -1.32 1.44
C VAL A 75 -6.46 -2.78 1.53
N LEU A 76 -5.62 -3.21 0.58
CA LEU A 76 -5.04 -4.55 0.48
C LEU A 76 -3.51 -4.50 0.49
N GLY A 77 -2.89 -5.66 0.65
CA GLY A 77 -1.42 -5.81 0.65
C GLY A 77 -0.79 -5.67 2.03
N GLY A 78 0.52 -5.40 2.04
CA GLY A 78 1.32 -5.36 3.27
C GLY A 78 1.93 -6.70 3.71
N MET A 79 2.06 -7.67 2.80
CA MET A 79 2.93 -8.83 3.01
C MET A 79 4.35 -8.48 2.54
N ASP A 80 5.35 -8.85 3.32
CA ASP A 80 6.76 -8.74 2.94
C ASP A 80 7.05 -9.60 1.71
N ASN A 81 7.77 -9.03 0.74
CA ASN A 81 8.11 -9.68 -0.54
C ASN A 81 9.07 -10.88 -0.39
N LYS A 82 9.30 -11.41 0.82
CA LYS A 82 10.12 -12.62 1.03
C LYS A 82 9.36 -13.91 0.69
N ASP A 83 8.03 -13.91 0.71
CA ASP A 83 7.23 -15.12 0.42
C ASP A 83 7.09 -15.48 -1.07
N LYS A 84 7.40 -14.56 -2.00
CA LYS A 84 7.27 -14.84 -3.44
C LYS A 84 8.46 -15.58 -4.07
N ARG A 85 9.51 -15.92 -3.32
CA ARG A 85 10.70 -16.65 -3.83
C ARG A 85 10.83 -18.09 -3.31
N ALA A 86 9.76 -18.70 -2.80
CA ALA A 86 9.78 -20.08 -2.28
C ALA A 86 8.90 -21.08 -3.07
N GLY A 87 8.22 -20.65 -4.14
CA GLY A 87 7.33 -21.51 -4.93
C GLY A 87 7.70 -21.54 -6.40
N GLY A 88 8.68 -22.36 -6.77
CA GLY A 88 9.06 -22.54 -8.18
C GLY A 88 10.32 -23.37 -8.39
N GLN A 89 10.38 -24.56 -7.80
CA GLN A 89 11.27 -25.63 -8.27
C GLN A 89 10.46 -26.92 -8.46
N ASN A 90 10.61 -27.46 -9.68
CA ASN A 90 10.50 -28.87 -10.11
C ASN A 90 9.25 -29.38 -10.85
N GLY A 91 9.59 -30.19 -11.86
CA GLY A 91 8.79 -30.80 -12.93
C GLY A 91 9.55 -30.63 -14.26
N GLU A 92 10.71 -31.26 -14.49
CA GLU A 92 10.91 -32.69 -14.85
C GLU A 92 10.17 -33.01 -16.18
N ALA A 93 10.79 -33.42 -17.29
CA ALA A 93 11.98 -34.24 -17.55
C ALA A 93 12.69 -33.85 -18.87
#